data_AF-A0A9P6YLG6-F1
#
_entry.id   AF-A0A9P6YLG6-F1
#
_cell.length_a   1.000
_cell.length_b   1.000
_cell.length_c   1.000
_cell.angle_alpha   90.00
_cell.angle_beta   90.00
_cell.angle_gamma   90.00
#
_symmetry.space_group_name_H-M   'P 1'
#
loop_
_entity.id
_entity.type
_entity.pdbx_description
1 polymer ?
#
loop_
_entity_poly.entity_id
_entity_poly.type
_entity_poly.pdbx_seq_one_letter_code
_entity_poly.pdbx_strand_id
1 'polypeptide(L)'
;MANDDNTDQAYEHREDFIIIHGYEIVKDIPYDMYGNTIKQFNQTACVGYFKYRRQTDVELSVRDQLWMKSFSETVKHGCMAIISSSLLDKATHTYEFAFWDIKDPNTKLQLEVTNMSGSTLDFRQFMSNTPNPSSNSLLNSVVSPAVILNHCNDAYYGSIKTLQTITNRIIQKEKELEDLKKEIEHIKRLQQK
;
A
#
# COMPACT_ATOMS: atom_id res chain seq x y z
N MET A 1 -45.98 27.53 -18.19
CA MET A 1 -45.14 26.34 -18.36
C MET A 1 -43.70 26.80 -18.20
N ALA A 2 -43.14 26.59 -17.01
CA ALA A 2 -41.74 26.88 -16.72
C ALA A 2 -40.95 25.64 -17.12
N ASN A 3 -39.93 25.81 -17.97
CA ASN A 3 -39.00 24.74 -18.33
C ASN A 3 -38.15 24.42 -17.10
N ASP A 4 -38.23 23.17 -16.69
CA ASP A 4 -37.56 22.58 -15.55
C ASP A 4 -36.12 22.25 -15.97
N ASP A 5 -35.20 23.17 -15.71
CA ASP A 5 -33.77 23.09 -16.02
C ASP A 5 -33.04 22.26 -14.94
N ASN A 6 -33.49 21.02 -14.75
CA ASN A 6 -33.00 20.08 -13.73
C ASN A 6 -32.10 18.98 -14.33
N THR A 7 -31.29 19.32 -15.33
CA THR A 7 -30.27 18.41 -15.87
C THR A 7 -28.89 19.04 -15.72
N ASP A 8 -28.26 18.81 -14.57
CA ASP A 8 -26.82 18.65 -14.36
C ASP A 8 -26.46 18.83 -12.88
N GLN A 9 -27.02 17.97 -12.02
CA GLN A 9 -26.29 17.62 -10.81
C GLN A 9 -25.48 16.36 -11.15
N ALA A 10 -24.28 16.57 -11.70
CA ALA A 10 -23.26 15.53 -11.71
C ALA A 10 -23.07 15.10 -10.25
N TYR A 11 -23.53 13.90 -9.93
CA TYR A 11 -23.34 13.30 -8.62
C TYR A 11 -21.83 13.08 -8.48
N GLU A 12 -21.13 14.00 -7.79
CA GLU A 12 -19.72 13.80 -7.44
C GLU A 12 -19.67 12.61 -6.47
N HIS A 13 -19.39 11.43 -7.01
CA HIS A 13 -19.11 10.26 -6.20
C HIS A 13 -17.75 10.47 -5.56
N ARG A 14 -17.74 10.80 -4.28
CA ARG A 14 -16.51 10.91 -3.51
C ARG A 14 -16.02 9.51 -3.16
N GLU A 15 -15.00 9.06 -3.87
CA GLU A 15 -14.26 7.84 -3.55
C GLU A 15 -13.16 8.16 -2.54
N ASP A 16 -13.22 7.55 -1.35
CA ASP A 16 -12.18 7.66 -0.34
C ASP A 16 -11.23 6.45 -0.45
N PHE A 17 -9.93 6.70 -0.60
CA PHE A 17 -8.90 5.66 -0.76
C PHE A 17 -8.01 5.53 0.48
N ILE A 18 -7.59 4.31 0.78
CA ILE A 18 -6.54 4.02 1.77
C ILE A 18 -5.28 3.60 1.02
N ILE A 19 -4.21 4.39 1.13
CA ILE A 19 -2.92 4.10 0.50
C ILE A 19 -1.97 3.53 1.56
N ILE A 20 -1.51 2.30 1.35
CA ILE A 20 -0.56 1.63 2.24
C ILE A 20 0.86 1.82 1.71
N HIS A 21 1.65 2.67 2.38
CA HIS A 21 3.03 2.97 1.97
C HIS A 21 4.08 1.96 2.45
N GLY A 22 3.77 1.20 3.51
CA GLY A 22 4.69 0.25 4.12
C GLY A 22 4.07 -0.43 5.34
N TYR A 23 4.84 -1.31 5.97
CA TYR A 23 4.41 -2.04 7.15
C TYR A 23 5.54 -2.21 8.16
N GLU A 24 5.17 -2.40 9.42
CA GLU A 24 6.08 -2.75 10.52
C GLU A 24 5.62 -4.07 11.15
N ILE A 25 6.55 -4.98 11.41
CA ILE A 25 6.26 -6.21 12.14
C ILE A 25 6.34 -5.96 13.64
N VAL A 26 5.19 -6.01 14.30
CA VAL A 26 5.11 -5.94 15.76
C VAL A 26 5.29 -7.34 16.34
N LYS A 27 6.37 -7.56 17.09
CA LYS A 27 6.71 -8.88 17.68
C LYS A 27 5.83 -9.25 18.87
N ASP A 28 5.41 -8.27 19.65
CA ASP A 28 4.59 -8.46 20.85
C ASP A 28 3.12 -8.16 20.55
N ILE A 29 2.21 -8.88 21.21
CA ILE A 29 0.78 -8.66 21.05
C ILE A 29 0.45 -7.27 21.60
N PRO A 30 -0.09 -6.34 20.79
CA PRO A 30 -0.29 -4.96 21.23
C PRO A 30 -1.60 -4.74 22.01
N TYR A 31 -2.31 -5.82 22.34
CA TYR A 31 -3.61 -5.81 22.99
C TYR A 31 -3.75 -6.91 24.04
N ASP A 32 -4.64 -6.69 25.02
CA ASP A 32 -4.90 -7.64 26.12
C ASP A 32 -5.88 -8.76 25.71
N MET A 33 -6.23 -9.63 26.66
CA MET A 33 -7.19 -10.73 26.42
C MET A 33 -8.60 -10.28 26.05
N TYR A 34 -8.96 -9.02 26.33
CA TYR A 34 -10.24 -8.40 26.02
C TYR A 34 -10.20 -7.58 24.73
N GLY A 35 -9.02 -7.45 24.10
CA GLY A 35 -8.82 -6.62 22.92
C GLY A 35 -8.68 -5.13 23.25
N ASN A 36 -8.20 -4.75 24.43
CA ASN A 36 -7.87 -3.36 24.74
C ASN A 36 -6.42 -3.04 24.34
N THR A 37 -6.17 -1.80 23.93
CA THR A 37 -4.86 -1.34 23.47
C THR A 37 -3.87 -1.26 24.64
N ILE A 38 -2.77 -2.00 24.57
CA ILE A 38 -1.65 -1.90 25.53
C ILE A 38 -0.51 -1.06 24.94
N LYS A 39 -0.34 -1.07 23.61
CA LYS A 39 0.75 -0.37 22.92
C LYS A 39 0.23 0.85 22.16
N GLN A 40 0.91 1.99 22.31
CA GLN A 40 0.61 3.17 21.50
C GLN A 40 1.20 3.04 20.10
N PHE A 41 0.46 3.54 19.11
CA PHE A 41 0.87 3.59 17.71
C PHE A 41 0.88 5.04 17.23
N ASN A 42 1.68 5.34 16.21
CA ASN A 42 1.67 6.65 15.58
C ASN A 42 0.38 6.84 14.77
N GLN A 43 -0.57 7.57 15.35
CA GLN A 43 -1.91 7.79 14.79
C GLN A 43 -1.89 8.59 13.47
N THR A 44 -0.81 9.34 13.20
CA THR A 44 -0.71 10.18 11.99
C THR A 44 -0.28 9.41 10.75
N ALA A 45 0.41 8.28 10.92
CA ALA A 45 0.96 7.48 9.83
C ALA A 45 0.31 6.09 9.72
N CYS A 46 -0.31 5.60 10.80
CA CYS A 46 -0.91 4.28 10.84
C CYS A 46 -2.32 4.31 10.22
N VAL A 47 -2.47 3.64 9.08
CA VAL A 47 -3.74 3.50 8.35
C VAL A 47 -4.41 2.15 8.59
N GLY A 48 -3.90 1.34 9.52
CA GLY A 48 -4.41 0.00 9.75
C GLY A 48 -3.41 -0.96 10.37
N TYR A 49 -3.83 -2.22 10.48
CA TYR A 49 -2.97 -3.33 10.88
C TYR A 49 -3.33 -4.59 10.09
N PHE A 50 -2.41 -5.55 10.09
CA PHE A 50 -2.66 -6.85 9.49
C PHE A 50 -2.33 -7.99 10.45
N LYS A 51 -2.94 -9.15 10.23
CA LYS A 51 -2.62 -10.39 10.92
C LYS A 51 -2.29 -11.47 9.90
N TYR A 52 -1.16 -12.13 10.13
CA TYR A 52 -0.76 -13.29 9.35
C TYR A 52 -1.18 -14.58 10.07
N ARG A 53 -1.79 -15.51 9.33
CA ARG A 53 -2.23 -16.82 9.82
C ARG A 53 -1.75 -17.93 8.91
N ARG A 54 -1.57 -19.13 9.47
CA ARG A 54 -1.20 -20.32 8.72
C ARG A 54 -2.33 -21.33 8.81
N GLN A 55 -2.71 -21.91 7.67
CA GLN A 55 -3.72 -22.97 7.59
C GLN A 55 -5.04 -22.55 8.26
N THR A 56 -5.50 -21.32 7.99
CA THR A 56 -6.71 -20.77 8.57
C THR A 56 -7.51 -20.03 7.51
N ASP A 57 -8.83 -20.02 7.62
CA ASP A 57 -9.68 -19.26 6.71
C ASP A 57 -9.51 -17.74 6.91
N VAL A 58 -9.77 -17.00 5.84
CA VAL A 58 -9.67 -15.53 5.80
C VAL A 58 -10.97 -14.91 6.31
N GLU A 59 -11.20 -15.06 7.62
CA GLU A 59 -12.37 -14.53 8.32
C GLU A 59 -12.01 -13.86 9.66
N LEU A 60 -12.82 -12.89 10.07
CA LEU A 60 -12.68 -12.20 11.35
C LEU A 60 -13.13 -13.11 12.49
N SER A 61 -12.21 -13.46 13.39
CA SER A 61 -12.54 -14.07 14.68
C SER A 61 -13.18 -13.03 15.61
N VAL A 62 -13.85 -13.52 16.66
CA VAL A 62 -14.39 -12.65 17.73
C VAL A 62 -13.32 -11.73 18.31
N ARG A 63 -12.10 -12.23 18.49
CA ARG A 63 -10.97 -11.43 19.00
C ARG A 63 -10.53 -10.35 18.02
N ASP A 64 -10.63 -10.59 16.71
CA ASP A 64 -10.35 -9.55 15.73
C ASP A 64 -11.39 -8.45 15.79
N GLN A 65 -12.67 -8.80 15.89
CA GLN A 65 -13.75 -7.82 15.97
C GLN A 65 -13.62 -6.95 17.22
N LEU A 66 -13.28 -7.54 18.37
CA LEU A 66 -13.00 -6.80 19.61
C LEU A 66 -11.81 -5.84 19.42
N TRP A 67 -10.71 -6.33 18.83
CA TRP A 67 -9.53 -5.50 18.61
C TRP A 67 -9.77 -4.39 17.58
N MET A 68 -10.48 -4.69 16.49
CA MET A 68 -10.87 -3.71 15.48
C MET A 68 -11.64 -2.57 16.12
N LYS A 69 -12.60 -2.90 16.99
CA LYS A 69 -13.39 -1.91 17.72
C LYS A 69 -12.49 -0.99 18.56
N SER A 70 -11.64 -1.54 19.41
CA SER A 70 -10.74 -0.73 20.26
C SER A 70 -9.73 0.08 19.43
N PHE A 71 -9.21 -0.49 18.35
CA PHE A 71 -8.27 0.19 17.46
C PHE A 71 -8.93 1.34 16.69
N SER A 72 -10.20 1.17 16.28
CA SER A 72 -10.97 2.18 15.56
C SER A 72 -11.22 3.47 16.35
N GLU A 73 -11.17 3.40 17.69
CA GLU A 73 -11.24 4.58 18.56
C GLU A 73 -10.05 5.51 18.34
N THR A 74 -8.91 4.92 17.96
CA THR A 74 -7.64 5.63 17.72
C THR A 74 -7.45 5.97 16.23
N VAL A 75 -7.72 5.01 15.33
CA VAL A 75 -7.58 5.18 13.88
C VAL A 75 -8.97 5.17 13.26
N LYS A 76 -9.50 6.36 12.99
CA LYS A 76 -10.87 6.53 12.46
C LYS A 76 -11.01 6.16 10.98
N HIS A 77 -9.95 6.25 10.21
CA HIS A 77 -9.96 5.92 8.78
C HIS A 77 -8.82 4.94 8.53
N GLY A 78 -9.17 3.67 8.41
CA GLY A 78 -8.17 2.64 8.26
C GLY A 78 -8.76 1.28 7.94
N CYS A 79 -7.88 0.32 7.72
CA CYS A 79 -8.25 -1.03 7.34
C CYS A 79 -7.63 -2.07 8.27
N MET A 80 -8.30 -3.20 8.38
CA MET A 80 -7.74 -4.42 8.95
C MET A 80 -7.54 -5.44 7.84
N ALA A 81 -6.37 -6.08 7.78
CA ALA A 81 -6.11 -7.14 6.81
C ALA A 81 -5.86 -8.49 7.50
N ILE A 82 -6.36 -9.57 6.92
CA ILE A 82 -5.93 -10.93 7.23
C ILE A 82 -5.21 -11.46 6.01
N ILE A 83 -4.02 -12.00 6.24
CA ILE A 83 -3.23 -12.72 5.23
C ILE A 83 -3.09 -14.15 5.73
N SER A 84 -3.59 -15.11 4.97
CA SER A 84 -3.46 -16.52 5.27
C SER A 84 -2.58 -17.22 4.25
N SER A 85 -1.79 -18.19 4.73
CA SER A 85 -1.08 -19.12 3.86
C SER A 85 -1.48 -20.55 4.17
N SER A 86 -1.83 -21.33 3.16
CA SER A 86 -2.25 -22.72 3.28
C SER A 86 -1.49 -23.61 2.29
N LEU A 87 -1.48 -24.92 2.57
CA LEU A 87 -0.83 -25.94 1.75
C LEU A 87 -1.93 -26.82 1.15
N LEU A 88 -2.02 -26.87 -0.18
CA LEU A 88 -3.03 -27.67 -0.87
C LEU A 88 -2.59 -29.14 -0.99
N ASP A 89 -1.34 -29.40 -1.39
CA ASP A 89 -0.84 -30.74 -1.74
C ASP A 89 0.68 -30.94 -1.52
N LYS A 90 1.25 -30.39 -0.44
CA LYS A 90 2.71 -30.37 -0.11
C LYS A 90 3.61 -29.64 -1.11
N ALA A 91 3.19 -29.45 -2.36
CA ALA A 91 3.92 -28.70 -3.38
C ALA A 91 3.30 -27.31 -3.63
N THR A 92 1.97 -27.21 -3.56
CA THR A 92 1.24 -25.98 -3.83
C THR A 92 0.93 -25.21 -2.56
N HIS A 93 1.40 -23.97 -2.49
CA HIS A 93 1.07 -23.02 -1.44
C HIS A 93 0.04 -22.04 -1.96
N THR A 94 -1.02 -21.81 -1.20
CA THR A 94 -2.02 -20.78 -1.49
C THR A 94 -1.85 -19.63 -0.51
N TYR A 95 -1.97 -18.41 -1.01
CA TYR A 95 -1.96 -17.18 -0.22
C TYR A 95 -3.27 -16.45 -0.47
N GLU A 96 -4.05 -16.30 0.57
CA GLU A 96 -5.35 -15.64 0.52
C GLU A 96 -5.33 -14.43 1.45
N PHE A 97 -5.99 -13.37 1.05
CA PHE A 97 -6.07 -12.17 1.86
C PHE A 97 -7.38 -11.43 1.64
N ALA A 98 -7.80 -10.69 2.65
CA ALA A 98 -8.92 -9.78 2.57
C ALA A 98 -8.70 -8.58 3.50
N PHE A 99 -9.37 -7.49 3.16
CA PHE A 99 -9.33 -6.24 3.90
C PHE A 99 -10.74 -5.92 4.39
N TRP A 100 -10.83 -5.35 5.59
CA TRP A 100 -12.06 -4.89 6.21
C TRP A 100 -11.93 -3.43 6.61
N ASP A 101 -13.05 -2.71 6.56
CA ASP A 101 -13.14 -1.40 7.19
C ASP A 101 -12.99 -1.59 8.70
N ILE A 102 -12.11 -0.79 9.30
CA ILE A 102 -11.89 -0.83 10.75
C ILE A 102 -13.15 -0.45 11.55
N LYS A 103 -14.06 0.34 10.95
CA LYS A 103 -15.30 0.81 11.58
C LYS A 103 -16.44 -0.21 11.50
N ASP A 104 -16.47 -1.03 10.45
CA ASP A 104 -17.53 -2.01 10.24
C ASP A 104 -16.94 -3.38 9.88
N PRO A 105 -16.98 -4.37 10.80
CA PRO A 105 -16.45 -5.70 10.55
C PRO A 105 -17.22 -6.47 9.46
N ASN A 106 -18.41 -6.01 9.05
CA ASN A 106 -19.17 -6.63 7.97
C ASN A 106 -18.78 -6.11 6.60
N THR A 107 -18.05 -4.99 6.53
CA THR A 107 -17.68 -4.34 5.28
C THR A 107 -16.28 -4.79 4.85
N LYS A 108 -16.21 -5.58 3.77
CA LYS A 108 -14.95 -5.91 3.10
C LYS A 108 -14.56 -4.80 2.13
N LEU A 109 -13.29 -4.40 2.16
CA LEU A 109 -12.72 -3.41 1.26
C LEU A 109 -12.13 -4.09 0.02
N GLN A 110 -12.35 -3.48 -1.14
CA GLN A 110 -11.69 -3.90 -2.38
C GLN A 110 -10.22 -3.50 -2.34
N LEU A 111 -9.33 -4.41 -2.75
CA LEU A 111 -7.91 -4.12 -2.91
C LEU A 111 -7.58 -3.96 -4.40
N GLU A 112 -6.91 -2.87 -4.72
CA GLU A 112 -6.22 -2.70 -5.98
C GLU A 112 -4.71 -2.76 -5.76
N VAL A 113 -4.04 -3.65 -6.48
CA VAL A 113 -2.57 -3.72 -6.49
C VAL A 113 -2.07 -2.97 -7.70
N THR A 114 -1.57 -1.76 -7.48
CA THR A 114 -0.98 -0.93 -8.53
C THR A 114 0.14 -1.69 -9.23
N ASN A 115 0.03 -1.81 -10.54
CA ASN A 115 0.98 -2.50 -11.39
C ASN A 115 1.21 -1.71 -12.68
N MET A 116 2.22 -2.09 -13.46
CA MET A 116 2.59 -1.36 -14.69
C MET A 116 1.55 -1.45 -15.82
N SER A 117 0.57 -2.37 -15.75
CA SER A 117 -0.39 -2.59 -16.84
C SER A 117 -1.50 -1.53 -16.90
N GLY A 118 -1.83 -0.89 -15.77
CA GLY A 118 -2.87 0.16 -15.71
C GLY A 118 -2.50 1.47 -16.42
N SER A 119 -1.21 1.74 -16.63
CA SER A 119 -0.73 3.05 -17.10
C SER A 119 -0.84 3.30 -18.62
N THR A 120 -1.13 2.28 -19.43
CA THR A 120 -1.04 2.42 -20.90
C THR A 120 -2.38 2.68 -21.60
N LEU A 121 -3.51 2.45 -20.93
CA LEU A 121 -4.85 2.68 -21.50
C LEU A 121 -5.21 4.17 -21.54
N ASP A 122 -4.82 4.95 -20.54
CA ASP A 122 -5.14 6.39 -20.45
C ASP A 122 -4.33 7.24 -21.44
N PHE A 123 -3.14 6.79 -21.84
CA PHE A 123 -2.31 7.52 -22.80
C PHE A 123 -2.94 7.58 -24.19
N ARG A 124 -3.77 6.59 -24.56
CA ARG A 124 -4.49 6.59 -25.85
C ARG A 124 -5.67 7.55 -25.86
N GLN A 125 -6.28 7.85 -24.70
CA GLN A 125 -7.39 8.81 -24.62
C GLN A 125 -6.93 10.27 -24.71
N PHE A 126 -5.63 10.54 -24.47
CA PHE A 126 -5.03 11.88 -24.60
C PHE A 126 -4.64 12.26 -26.04
N MET A 127 -4.68 11.31 -26.99
CA MET A 127 -4.44 11.62 -28.41
C MET A 127 -5.70 12.25 -28.99
N SER A 128 -5.68 13.58 -29.16
CA SER A 128 -6.74 14.30 -29.88
C SER A 128 -6.92 13.71 -31.28
N ASN A 129 -8.11 13.18 -31.57
CA ASN A 129 -8.48 12.60 -32.86
C ASN A 129 -8.80 13.65 -33.94
N THR A 130 -8.41 14.92 -33.77
CA THR A 130 -8.72 15.99 -34.73
C THR A 130 -7.51 16.36 -35.59
N PRO A 131 -7.51 16.04 -36.90
CA PRO A 131 -6.52 16.59 -37.81
C PRO A 131 -6.93 18.04 -38.11
N ASN A 132 -6.41 19.00 -37.35
CA ASN A 132 -6.56 20.42 -37.66
C ASN A 132 -5.36 20.90 -38.49
N PRO A 133 -5.52 21.22 -39.79
CA PRO A 133 -4.41 21.54 -40.68
C PRO A 133 -3.89 22.99 -40.56
N SER A 134 -4.31 23.75 -39.52
CA SER A 134 -4.10 25.20 -39.45
C SER A 134 -3.29 25.71 -38.25
N SER A 135 -2.60 24.87 -37.49
CA SER A 135 -1.74 25.32 -36.38
C SER A 135 -0.27 25.02 -36.63
N ASN A 136 0.35 25.76 -37.54
CA ASN A 136 1.81 25.75 -37.66
C ASN A 136 2.45 26.69 -36.63
N SER A 137 3.36 26.11 -35.84
CA SER A 137 4.69 26.68 -35.59
C SER A 137 4.84 27.85 -34.60
N LEU A 138 4.34 27.72 -33.36
CA LEU A 138 4.86 28.52 -32.23
C LEU A 138 5.32 27.67 -31.03
N LEU A 139 4.75 26.48 -30.79
CA LEU A 139 5.20 25.59 -29.71
C LEU A 139 6.29 24.60 -30.14
N ASN A 140 6.34 24.21 -31.42
CA ASN A 140 7.37 23.30 -31.96
C ASN A 140 8.79 23.91 -31.92
N SER A 141 8.92 25.25 -31.86
CA SER A 141 10.20 25.94 -31.72
C SER A 141 10.60 26.17 -30.26
N VAL A 142 9.67 26.06 -29.30
CA VAL A 142 9.91 26.36 -27.88
C VAL A 142 10.25 25.10 -27.09
N VAL A 143 9.75 23.94 -27.48
CA VAL A 143 10.10 22.66 -26.84
C VAL A 143 10.34 21.59 -27.90
N SER A 144 11.62 21.35 -28.23
CA SER A 144 11.99 20.26 -29.13
C SER A 144 11.70 18.91 -28.46
N PRO A 145 11.10 17.93 -29.17
CA PRO A 145 10.89 16.57 -28.64
C PRO A 145 12.18 15.92 -28.12
N ALA A 146 13.33 16.23 -28.72
CA ALA A 146 14.63 15.74 -28.26
C ALA A 146 14.99 16.29 -26.85
N VAL A 147 14.61 17.53 -26.55
CA VAL A 147 14.83 18.15 -25.24
C VAL A 147 13.92 17.51 -24.18
N ILE A 148 12.66 17.22 -24.52
CA ILE A 148 11.74 16.49 -23.62
C ILE A 148 12.27 15.10 -23.34
N LEU A 149 12.65 14.35 -24.38
CA LEU A 149 13.20 13.00 -24.24
C LEU A 149 14.46 12.98 -23.38
N ASN A 150 15.39 13.91 -23.62
CA ASN A 150 16.60 14.03 -22.81
C ASN A 150 16.27 14.38 -21.35
N HIS A 151 15.34 15.31 -21.10
CA HIS A 151 14.93 15.64 -19.73
C HIS A 151 14.29 14.44 -19.00
N CYS A 152 13.42 13.69 -19.67
CA CYS A 152 12.84 12.46 -19.12
C CYS A 152 13.92 11.40 -18.84
N ASN A 153 14.88 11.23 -19.77
CA ASN A 153 16.00 10.31 -19.61
C ASN A 153 16.90 10.71 -18.44
N ASP A 154 17.20 11.99 -18.28
CA ASP A 154 18.02 12.52 -17.18
C ASP A 154 17.33 12.32 -15.83
N ALA A 155 16.02 12.61 -15.75
CA ALA A 155 15.22 12.38 -14.54
C ALA A 155 15.16 10.89 -14.17
N TYR A 156 14.97 10.02 -15.17
CA TYR A 156 14.99 8.58 -14.97
C TYR A 156 16.37 8.09 -14.51
N TYR A 157 17.44 8.54 -15.16
CA TYR A 157 18.81 8.19 -14.79
C TYR A 157 19.16 8.63 -13.37
N GLY A 158 18.77 9.86 -12.98
CA GLY A 158 18.92 10.37 -11.62
C GLY A 158 18.17 9.51 -10.58
N SER A 159 16.96 9.07 -10.93
CA SER A 159 16.15 8.17 -10.09
C SER A 159 16.83 6.79 -9.93
N ILE A 160 17.36 6.22 -11.01
CA ILE A 160 18.11 4.95 -10.98
C ILE A 160 19.38 5.06 -10.14
N LYS A 161 20.15 6.16 -10.27
CA LYS A 161 21.35 6.38 -9.45
C LYS A 161 21.01 6.51 -7.97
N THR A 162 19.90 7.19 -7.65
CA THR A 162 19.39 7.30 -6.28
C THR A 162 19.00 5.93 -5.73
N LEU A 163 18.27 5.14 -6.52
CA LEU A 163 17.90 3.78 -6.17
C LEU A 163 19.13 2.91 -5.89
N GLN A 164 20.15 2.93 -6.76
CA GLN A 164 21.40 2.20 -6.57
C GLN A 164 22.10 2.57 -5.25
N THR A 165 22.15 3.87 -4.93
CA THR A 165 22.76 4.37 -3.70
C THR A 165 22.02 3.87 -2.46
N ILE A 166 20.68 3.96 -2.47
CA ILE A 166 19.83 3.48 -1.38
C ILE A 166 19.94 1.96 -1.23
N THR A 167 19.92 1.21 -2.32
CA THR A 167 20.08 -0.26 -2.32
C THR A 167 21.38 -0.69 -1.67
N ASN A 168 22.52 -0.08 -2.05
CA ASN A 168 23.81 -0.39 -1.43
C ASN A 168 23.82 -0.10 0.08
N ARG A 169 23.15 0.97 0.50
CA ARG A 169 22.99 1.30 1.93
C ARG A 169 22.12 0.26 2.66
N ILE A 170 21.04 -0.22 2.04
CA ILE A 170 20.19 -1.26 2.62
C ILE A 170 20.97 -2.57 2.77
N ILE A 171 21.69 -3.01 1.74
CA ILE A 171 22.53 -4.24 1.78
C ILE A 171 23.52 -4.17 2.95
N GLN A 172 24.21 -3.04 3.11
CA GLN A 172 25.14 -2.85 4.21
C GLN A 172 24.45 -2.94 5.58
N LYS A 173 23.25 -2.35 5.72
CA LYS A 173 22.48 -2.39 6.97
C LYS A 173 21.90 -3.77 7.29
N GLU A 174 21.50 -4.53 6.29
CA GLU A 174 21.06 -5.92 6.47
C GLU A 174 22.22 -6.80 6.96
N LYS A 175 23.43 -6.61 6.42
CA LYS A 175 24.63 -7.30 6.89
C LYS A 175 24.94 -6.99 8.35
N GLU A 176 24.94 -5.71 8.72
CA GLU A 176 25.14 -5.28 10.11
C GLU A 176 24.08 -5.87 11.05
N LEU A 177 22.82 -5.92 10.62
CA LEU A 177 21.72 -6.51 11.40
C LEU A 177 21.92 -8.02 11.62
N GLU A 178 22.38 -8.73 10.60
CA GLU A 178 22.63 -10.18 10.68
C GLU A 178 23.79 -10.50 11.63
N ASP A 179 24.86 -9.71 11.59
CA ASP A 179 25.99 -9.87 12.51
C ASP A 179 25.56 -9.62 13.97
N LEU A 180 24.76 -8.58 14.22
CA LEU A 180 24.19 -8.29 15.54
C LEU A 180 23.25 -9.40 16.04
N LYS A 181 22.43 -9.99 15.17
CA LYS A 181 21.54 -11.11 15.54
C LYS A 181 22.36 -12.32 16.01
N LYS A 182 23.45 -12.64 15.31
CA LYS A 182 24.35 -13.75 15.68
C LYS A 182 25.01 -13.49 17.03
N GLU A 183 25.46 -12.27 17.29
CA GLU A 183 26.06 -11.88 18.56
C GLU A 183 25.06 -12.01 19.72
N ILE A 184 23.83 -11.51 19.54
CA ILE A 184 22.75 -11.65 20.54
C ILE A 184 22.46 -13.13 20.82
N GLU A 185 22.40 -13.97 19.79
CA GLU A 185 22.17 -15.40 19.96
C GLU A 185 23.32 -16.08 20.72
N HIS A 186 24.56 -15.72 20.41
CA HIS A 186 25.74 -16.21 21.13
C HIS A 186 25.70 -15.84 22.61
N ILE A 187 25.40 -14.58 22.94
CA ILE A 187 25.29 -14.10 24.32
C ILE A 187 24.16 -14.83 25.06
N LYS A 188 22.99 -14.99 24.44
CA LYS A 188 21.87 -15.74 25.03
C LYS A 188 22.24 -17.18 25.38
N ARG A 189 23.02 -17.85 24.54
CA ARG A 189 23.51 -19.21 24.81
C ARG A 189 24.50 -19.27 25.97
N LEU A 190 25.31 -18.23 26.17
CA LEU A 190 26.24 -18.15 27.30
C LEU A 190 25.53 -17.88 28.62
N GLN A 191 24.46 -17.07 28.62
CA GLN A 191 23.67 -16.76 29.82
C GLN A 191 22.76 -17.91 30.31
N GLN A 192 22.60 -18.96 29.50
CA GLN A 192 21.82 -20.16 29.85
C GLN A 192 22.68 -21.29 30.42
N LYS A 193 23.99 -21.09 30.56
CA LYS A 193 24.94 -22.00 31.23
C LYS A 193 25.33 -21.45 32.59
#